data_AF-A0A0P9CYR3-F1
#
_entry.id   AF-A0A0P9CYR3-F1
#
_cell.length_a   1.000
_cell.length_b   1.000
_cell.length_c   1.000
_cell.angle_alpha   90.00
_cell.angle_beta   90.00
_cell.angle_gamma   90.00
#
_symmetry.space_group_name_H-M   'P 1'
#
loop_
_entity.id
_entity.type
_entity.pdbx_description
1 polymer ?
#
loop_
_entity_poly.entity_id
_entity_poly.type
_entity_poly.pdbx_seq_one_letter_code
_entity_poly.pdbx_strand_id
1 'polypeptide(L)'
;MIDMLASTITDTTHLPWAELFLAQIRAGETVEQASAAAGVTRSWAYTCRAENEAFHAAWEAAVAEARQRLDWRPVFLASLREGRTIVDACSRAGVT
;
A
#
# COMPACT_ATOMS: atom_id res chain seq x y z
N MET A 1 24.13 31.56 -12.56
CA MET A 1 22.94 30.82 -13.03
C MET A 1 23.32 29.35 -12.91
N ILE A 2 22.98 28.72 -11.79
CA ILE A 2 23.59 27.46 -11.33
C ILE A 2 22.69 26.29 -11.72
N ASP A 3 23.32 25.32 -12.39
CA ASP A 3 22.97 23.91 -12.63
C ASP A 3 21.53 23.48 -12.99
N MET A 4 21.36 23.20 -14.27
CA MET A 4 20.27 22.46 -14.90
C MET A 4 20.51 20.93 -14.76
N LEU A 5 20.79 20.43 -13.55
CA LEU A 5 21.10 19.01 -13.25
C LEU A 5 20.02 18.31 -12.39
N ALA A 6 18.75 18.70 -12.53
CA ALA A 6 17.64 18.06 -11.81
C ALA A 6 16.66 17.34 -12.76
N SER A 7 17.14 16.58 -13.75
CA SER A 7 16.25 15.98 -14.77
C SER A 7 16.43 14.50 -15.07
N THR A 8 17.09 13.71 -14.22
CA THR A 8 17.14 12.25 -14.41
C THR A 8 17.16 11.46 -13.10
N ILE A 9 16.32 11.82 -12.12
CA ILE A 9 15.87 10.80 -11.17
C ILE A 9 14.71 10.13 -11.88
N THR A 10 14.98 9.00 -12.54
CA THR A 10 13.93 8.19 -13.17
C THR A 10 12.84 7.96 -12.13
N ASP A 11 11.66 8.54 -12.33
CA ASP A 11 10.51 8.28 -11.47
C ASP A 11 10.11 6.82 -11.68
N THR A 12 10.66 5.97 -10.82
CA THR A 12 10.45 4.51 -10.85
C THR A 12 9.01 4.16 -10.50
N THR A 13 8.23 5.08 -9.91
CA THR A 13 6.84 4.86 -9.50
C THR A 13 5.94 4.53 -10.68
N HIS A 14 6.22 5.12 -11.84
CA HIS A 14 5.48 4.91 -13.08
C HIS A 14 5.92 3.68 -13.89
N LEU A 15 6.91 2.91 -13.40
CA LEU A 15 7.28 1.68 -14.08
C LEU A 15 6.19 0.62 -13.89
N PRO A 16 5.88 -0.19 -14.93
CA PRO A 16 4.81 -1.18 -14.85
C PRO A 16 4.95 -2.17 -13.70
N TRP A 17 6.19 -2.58 -13.37
CA TRP A 17 6.44 -3.47 -12.24
C TRP A 17 6.20 -2.79 -10.90
N ALA A 18 6.50 -1.49 -10.77
CA ALA A 18 6.34 -0.72 -9.55
C ALA A 18 4.85 -0.46 -9.28
N GLU A 19 4.08 -0.14 -10.31
CA GLU A 19 2.62 0.00 -10.21
C GLU A 19 1.95 -1.31 -9.77
N LEU A 20 2.31 -2.43 -10.41
CA LEU A 20 1.82 -3.76 -10.03
C LEU A 20 2.22 -4.11 -8.59
N PHE A 21 3.47 -3.88 -8.22
CA PHE A 21 3.96 -4.10 -6.86
C PHE A 21 3.14 -3.30 -5.83
N LEU A 22 2.98 -1.99 -6.06
CA LEU A 22 2.23 -1.11 -5.16
C LEU A 22 0.75 -1.48 -5.08
N ALA A 23 0.13 -1.91 -6.19
CA ALA A 23 -1.23 -2.41 -6.20
C ALA A 23 -1.40 -3.63 -5.29
N GLN A 24 -0.45 -4.58 -5.31
CA GLN A 24 -0.46 -5.74 -4.41
C GLN A 24 -0.29 -5.33 -2.95
N ILE A 25 0.57 -4.36 -2.65
CA ILE A 25 0.73 -3.85 -1.28
C ILE A 25 -0.57 -3.19 -0.80
N ARG A 26 -1.27 -2.39 -1.62
CA ARG A 26 -2.61 -1.83 -1.29
C ARG A 26 -3.64 -2.92 -1.03
N ALA A 27 -3.57 -4.02 -1.78
CA ALA A 27 -4.39 -5.21 -1.58
C ALA A 27 -4.03 -5.98 -0.29
N GLY A 28 -3.01 -5.54 0.45
CA GLY A 28 -2.60 -6.11 1.74
C GLY A 28 -1.76 -7.37 1.60
N GLU A 29 -1.26 -7.65 0.39
CA GLU A 29 -0.37 -8.78 0.14
C GLU A 29 1.00 -8.54 0.77
N THR A 30 1.71 -9.64 1.05
CA THR A 30 3.07 -9.55 1.53
C THR A 30 4.01 -9.02 0.44
N VAL A 31 5.14 -8.45 0.86
CA VAL A 31 6.21 -8.02 -0.06
C VAL A 31 6.68 -9.18 -0.94
N GLU A 32 6.62 -10.42 -0.46
CA GLU A 32 6.94 -11.62 -1.24
C GLU A 32 6.00 -11.80 -2.43
N GLN A 33 4.70 -11.79 -2.15
CA GLN A 33 3.66 -11.96 -3.16
C GLN A 33 3.65 -10.78 -4.13
N ALA A 34 3.82 -9.56 -3.63
CA ALA A 34 3.93 -8.36 -4.45
C ALA A 34 5.14 -8.41 -5.39
N SER A 35 6.30 -8.86 -4.90
CA SER A 35 7.52 -9.02 -5.71
C SER A 35 7.33 -10.10 -6.79
N ALA A 36 6.74 -11.24 -6.42
CA ALA A 36 6.45 -12.33 -7.35
C ALA A 36 5.48 -11.89 -8.46
N ALA A 37 4.40 -11.17 -8.10
CA ALA A 37 3.43 -10.65 -9.06
C ALA A 37 4.02 -9.60 -10.01
N ALA A 38 4.94 -8.76 -9.51
CA ALA A 38 5.64 -7.75 -10.30
C ALA A 38 6.84 -8.28 -11.09
N GLY A 39 7.20 -9.57 -10.92
CA GLY A 39 8.34 -10.18 -11.60
C GLY A 39 9.71 -9.65 -11.15
N VAL A 40 9.80 -9.08 -9.94
CA VAL A 40 11.03 -8.55 -9.36
C VAL A 40 11.47 -9.35 -8.14
N THR A 41 12.74 -9.24 -7.77
CA THR A 41 13.21 -9.81 -6.51
C THR A 41 12.89 -8.87 -5.34
N ARG A 42 12.68 -9.45 -4.16
CA ARG A 42 12.48 -8.66 -2.92
C ARG A 42 13.63 -7.70 -2.66
N SER A 43 14.88 -8.18 -2.81
CA SER A 43 16.07 -7.35 -2.60
C SER A 43 16.08 -6.15 -3.54
N TRP A 44 15.73 -6.36 -4.81
CA TRP A 44 15.62 -5.27 -5.78
C TRP A 44 14.55 -4.23 -5.40
N ALA A 45 13.36 -4.69 -4.98
CA ALA A 45 12.32 -3.78 -4.51
C ALA A 45 12.78 -2.90 -3.33
N TYR A 46 13.53 -3.47 -2.38
CA TYR A 46 14.11 -2.71 -1.27
C TYR A 46 15.24 -1.76 -1.71
N THR A 47 16.08 -2.17 -2.66
CA THR A 47 17.09 -1.28 -3.27
C THR A 47 16.41 -0.08 -3.93
N CYS A 48 15.39 -0.30 -4.75
CA CYS A 48 14.61 0.79 -5.35
C CYS A 48 13.95 1.68 -4.29
N ARG A 49 13.47 1.11 -3.19
CA ARG A 49 12.92 1.88 -2.07
C ARG A 49 13.98 2.76 -1.37
N ALA A 50 15.22 2.30 -1.28
CA ALA A 50 16.30 3.08 -0.68
C ALA A 50 16.82 4.18 -1.61
N GLU A 51 16.84 3.92 -2.92
CA GLU A 51 17.42 4.81 -3.93
C GLU A 51 16.41 5.81 -4.52
N ASN A 52 15.10 5.53 -4.44
CA ASN A 52 14.05 6.37 -5.00
C ASN A 52 13.05 6.81 -3.92
N GLU A 53 13.12 8.11 -3.56
CA GLU A 53 12.24 8.72 -2.56
C GLU A 53 10.76 8.74 -2.99
N ALA A 54 10.47 8.92 -4.28
CA ALA A 54 9.10 8.89 -4.80
C ALA A 54 8.47 7.51 -4.66
N PHE A 55 9.22 6.46 -5.02
CA PHE A 55 8.80 5.07 -4.83
C PHE A 55 8.66 4.72 -3.34
N HIS A 56 9.56 5.23 -2.49
CA HIS A 56 9.45 5.08 -1.03
C HIS A 56 8.14 5.69 -0.51
N ALA A 57 7.82 6.93 -0.89
CA ALA A 57 6.60 7.60 -0.49
C ALA A 57 5.35 6.85 -0.98
N ALA A 58 5.36 6.37 -2.23
CA ALA A 58 4.26 5.60 -2.80
C ALA A 58 4.07 4.24 -2.09
N TRP A 59 5.16 3.59 -1.68
CA TRP A 59 5.10 2.37 -0.89
C TRP A 59 4.48 2.62 0.48
N GLU A 60 4.96 3.62 1.22
CA GLU A 60 4.41 3.94 2.54
C GLU A 60 2.93 4.31 2.47
N ALA A 61 2.51 5.06 1.44
CA ALA A 61 1.10 5.33 1.17
C ALA A 61 0.30 4.04 0.94
N ALA A 62 0.80 3.13 0.09
CA ALA A 62 0.15 1.85 -0.17
C ALA A 62 0.00 0.99 1.10
N VAL A 63 1.00 0.98 1.98
CA VAL A 63 0.94 0.28 3.27
C VAL A 63 -0.10 0.93 4.21
N ALA A 64 -0.16 2.26 4.25
CA ALA A 64 -1.15 2.97 5.04
C ALA A 64 -2.58 2.69 4.55
N GLU A 65 -2.81 2.71 3.23
CA GLU A 65 -4.08 2.35 2.61
C GLU A 65 -4.49 0.91 2.95
N ALA A 66 -3.56 -0.05 2.86
CA ALA A 66 -3.83 -1.44 3.22
C ALA A 66 -4.24 -1.58 4.69
N ARG A 67 -3.57 -0.86 5.60
CA ARG A 67 -3.92 -0.83 7.03
C ARG A 67 -5.30 -0.23 7.27
N GLN A 68 -5.64 0.86 6.58
CA GLN A 68 -6.95 1.50 6.68
C GLN A 68 -8.07 0.58 6.17
N ARG A 69 -7.82 -0.14 5.07
CA ARG A 69 -8.79 -1.09 4.50
C ARG A 69 -9.04 -2.28 5.43
N LEU A 70 -8.02 -2.69 6.18
CA LEU A 70 -8.12 -3.74 7.21
C LEU A 70 -8.63 -3.19 8.55
N ASP A 71 -8.80 -1.88 8.69
CA ASP A 71 -9.35 -1.30 9.90
C ASP A 71 -10.86 -1.49 9.94
N TRP A 72 -11.26 -2.53 10.65
CA TRP A 72 -12.64 -2.89 10.88
C TRP A 72 -13.34 -1.95 11.88
N ARG A 73 -12.58 -1.22 12.69
CA ARG A 73 -13.11 -0.44 13.83
C ARG A 73 -14.12 0.63 13.42
N PRO A 74 -13.90 1.43 12.35
CA PRO A 74 -14.87 2.45 11.94
C PRO A 74 -16.22 1.84 11.56
N VAL A 75 -16.23 0.70 10.87
CA VAL A 75 -17.47 0.01 10.45
C VAL A 75 -18.20 -0.59 11.65
N PHE A 76 -17.44 -1.20 12.57
CA PHE A 76 -17.99 -1.74 13.81
C PHE A 76 -18.62 -0.65 14.68
N LEU A 77 -17.88 0.44 14.94
CA LEU A 77 -18.35 1.55 15.77
C LEU A 77 -19.53 2.29 15.14
N ALA A 78 -19.55 2.46 13.81
CA ALA A 78 -20.71 3.01 13.10
C ALA A 78 -21.96 2.13 13.29
N SER A 79 -21.80 0.80 13.17
CA SER A 79 -22.90 -0.15 13.35
C SER A 79 -23.46 -0.10 14.79
N LEU A 80 -22.62 0.03 15.81
CA LEU A 80 -23.08 0.22 17.19
C LEU A 80 -23.83 1.56 17.38
N ARG A 81 -23.35 2.65 16.75
CA ARG A 81 -24.03 3.96 16.80
C ARG A 81 -25.40 3.93 16.13
N GLU A 82 -25.60 3.06 15.15
CA GLU A 82 -26.90 2.79 14.50
C GLU A 82 -27.83 1.91 15.34
N GLY A 83 -27.40 1.45 16.53
CA GLY A 83 -28.18 0.57 17.41
C GLY A 83 -28.20 -0.88 16.97
N ARG A 84 -27.26 -1.32 16.11
CA ARG A 84 -27.12 -2.72 15.70
C ARG A 84 -26.58 -3.57 16.85
N THR A 85 -26.85 -4.87 16.77
CA THR A 85 -26.26 -5.84 17.71
C THR A 85 -24.76 -5.99 17.46
N ILE A 86 -24.04 -6.46 18.48
CA ILE A 86 -22.60 -6.75 18.38
C ILE A 86 -22.34 -7.76 17.25
N VAL A 87 -23.19 -8.79 17.10
CA VAL A 87 -23.04 -9.83 16.06
C VAL A 87 -23.18 -9.25 14.64
N ASP A 88 -24.14 -8.34 14.43
CA ASP A 88 -24.30 -7.64 13.16
C ASP A 88 -23.13 -6.68 12.88
N ALA A 89 -22.68 -5.94 13.90
CA ALA A 89 -21.52 -5.06 13.80
C ALA A 89 -20.22 -5.82 13.44
N CYS A 90 -20.00 -6.98 14.07
CA CYS A 90 -18.89 -7.91 13.77
C CYS A 90 -18.95 -8.41 12.32
N SER A 91 -20.11 -8.89 11.89
CA SER A 91 -20.33 -9.38 10.52
C SER A 91 -20.07 -8.30 9.48
N ARG A 92 -20.56 -7.08 9.70
CA ARG A 92 -20.37 -5.94 8.79
C ARG A 92 -18.93 -5.44 8.76
N ALA A 93 -18.23 -5.52 9.88
CA ALA A 93 -16.83 -5.15 9.99
C ALA A 93 -15.87 -6.23 9.46
N GLY A 94 -16.39 -7.39 9.03
CA GLY A 94 -15.58 -8.51 8.55
C GLY A 94 -14.79 -9.20 9.65
N VAL A 95 -15.23 -9.09 10.90
CA VAL A 95 -14.59 -9.69 12.08
C VAL A 95 -15.56 -10.70 12.67
N THR A 96 -15.47 -11.96 12.23
CA THR A 96 -16.26 -13.08 12.76
C THR A 96 -15.63 -13.68 13.99
#